data_AF-A0A971UHR0-F1
#
_entry.id   AF-A0A971UHR0-F1
#
_cell.length_a   1.000
_cell.length_b   1.000
_cell.length_c   1.000
_cell.angle_alpha   90.00
_cell.angle_beta   90.00
_cell.angle_gamma   90.00
#
_symmetry.space_group_name_H-M   'P 1'
#
loop_
_entity.id
_entity.type
_entity.pdbx_description
1 polymer ?
#
loop_
_entity_poly.entity_id
_entity_poly.type
_entity_poly.pdbx_seq_one_letter_code
_entity_poly.pdbx_strand_id
1 'polypeptide(L)'
;MATADPLRHYLQIWACDFEFHATPGVVPAPICMVAREYRSGQLIRLWSDQLAELRQPPFPVDAGSLFVAYYASAEFGCFLSLGWPMPV
;
A
#
# COMPACT_ATOMS: atom_id res chain seq x y z
N MET A 1 21.58 1.44 26.26
CA MET A 1 21.85 1.99 24.91
C MET A 1 20.61 1.77 24.08
N ALA A 2 19.98 2.83 23.55
CA ALA A 2 18.91 2.65 22.58
C ALA A 2 19.49 1.96 21.34
N THR A 3 18.95 0.80 20.97
CA THR A 3 19.32 0.14 19.72
C THR A 3 19.03 1.09 18.58
N ALA A 4 20.02 1.32 17.71
CA ALA A 4 19.84 2.13 16.52
C ALA A 4 18.65 1.59 15.72
N ASP A 5 17.74 2.47 15.32
CA ASP A 5 16.59 2.09 14.49
C ASP A 5 17.11 1.48 13.17
N PRO A 6 16.84 0.19 12.90
CA PRO A 6 17.31 -0.48 11.69
C PRO A 6 16.61 0.06 10.44
N LEU A 7 15.44 0.69 10.57
CA LEU A 7 14.63 1.22 9.47
C LEU A 7 14.80 2.73 9.26
N ARG A 8 15.81 3.35 9.90
CA ARG A 8 16.09 4.80 9.84
C ARG A 8 16.32 5.37 8.43
N HIS A 9 16.59 4.53 7.44
CA HIS A 9 16.77 4.92 6.05
C HIS A 9 15.46 5.24 5.33
N TYR A 10 14.33 4.79 5.88
CA TYR A 10 13.00 5.05 5.35
C TYR A 10 12.31 6.15 6.16
N LEU A 11 11.86 7.18 5.46
CA LEU A 11 11.14 8.32 6.03
C LEU A 11 9.76 7.89 6.54
N GLN A 12 9.08 7.03 5.80
CA GLN A 12 7.78 6.47 6.14
C GLN A 12 7.75 4.97 5.87
N ILE A 13 7.04 4.23 6.73
CA ILE A 13 6.92 2.78 6.60
C ILE A 13 5.44 2.45 6.63
N TRP A 14 4.92 1.93 5.53
CA TRP A 14 3.49 1.68 5.33
C TRP A 14 3.19 0.19 5.28
N ALA A 15 2.42 -0.30 6.25
CA ALA A 15 1.78 -1.60 6.16
C ALA A 15 0.47 -1.43 5.39
N CYS A 16 0.37 -2.04 4.20
CA CYS A 16 -0.77 -1.89 3.30
C CYS A 16 -1.40 -3.25 3.00
N ASP A 17 -2.72 -3.27 2.94
CA ASP A 17 -3.53 -4.44 2.67
C ASP A 17 -4.75 -4.06 1.83
N PHE A 18 -5.15 -4.94 0.92
CA PHE A 18 -6.32 -4.77 0.07
C PHE A 18 -7.24 -5.97 0.17
N GLU A 19 -8.54 -5.71 0.16
CA GLU A 19 -9.54 -6.74 -0.17
C GLU A 19 -9.96 -6.56 -1.63
N PHE A 20 -10.07 -7.66 -2.37
CA PHE A 20 -10.35 -7.61 -3.80
C PHE A 20 -11.02 -8.90 -4.29
N HIS A 21 -11.71 -8.80 -5.43
CA HIS A 21 -12.10 -9.97 -6.21
C HIS A 21 -11.02 -10.28 -7.26
N ALA A 22 -10.60 -11.54 -7.36
CA ALA A 22 -9.68 -12.01 -8.39
C ALA A 22 -10.18 -13.33 -9.00
N THR A 23 -10.87 -13.23 -10.14
CA THR A 23 -11.15 -14.40 -10.97
C THR A 23 -9.85 -14.84 -11.67
N PRO A 24 -9.58 -16.16 -11.80
CA PRO A 24 -8.37 -16.62 -12.47
C PRO A 24 -8.16 -15.99 -13.85
N GLY A 25 -6.99 -15.39 -14.07
CA GLY A 25 -6.61 -14.74 -15.33
C GLY A 25 -7.15 -13.31 -15.52
N VAL A 26 -7.86 -12.75 -14.54
CA VAL A 26 -8.40 -11.39 -14.59
C VAL A 26 -7.60 -10.47 -13.67
N VAL A 27 -7.47 -9.19 -14.05
CA VAL A 27 -6.90 -8.14 -13.19
C VAL A 27 -7.77 -8.02 -11.92
N PRO A 28 -7.18 -7.95 -10.71
CA PRO A 28 -7.95 -7.81 -9.48
C PRO A 28 -8.88 -6.60 -9.51
N ALA A 29 -10.07 -6.72 -8.92
CA ALA A 29 -10.99 -5.62 -8.68
C ALA A 29 -10.95 -5.23 -7.19
N PRO A 30 -10.27 -4.13 -6.81
CA PRO A 30 -10.18 -3.69 -5.42
C PRO A 30 -11.55 -3.34 -4.82
N ILE A 31 -11.81 -3.83 -3.62
CA ILE A 31 -13.00 -3.54 -2.82
C ILE A 31 -12.68 -2.46 -1.79
N CYS A 32 -11.55 -2.60 -1.08
CA CYS A 32 -11.08 -1.61 -0.13
C CYS A 32 -9.56 -1.73 0.08
N MET A 33 -8.99 -0.68 0.66
CA MET A 33 -7.59 -0.60 1.07
C MET A 33 -7.50 -0.10 2.50
N VAL A 34 -6.64 -0.70 3.30
CA VAL A 34 -6.20 -0.17 4.59
C VAL A 34 -4.69 -0.01 4.58
N ALA A 35 -4.22 1.17 4.98
CA ALA A 35 -2.79 1.45 5.10
C ALA A 35 -2.48 2.09 6.45
N ARG A 36 -1.49 1.55 7.17
CA ARG A 36 -1.05 2.06 8.47
C ARG A 36 0.42 2.45 8.43
N GLU A 37 0.73 3.69 8.79
CA GLU A 37 2.09 4.15 8.93
C GLU A 37 2.66 3.74 10.30
N TYR A 38 3.82 3.10 10.30
CA TYR A 38 4.40 2.47 11.48
C TYR A 38 4.84 3.48 12.56
N ARG A 39 5.42 4.61 12.16
CA ARG A 39 6.04 5.57 13.10
C ARG A 39 5.03 6.47 13.79
N SER A 40 4.15 7.08 13.00
CA SER A 40 3.10 8.04 13.39
C SER A 40 1.81 7.36 13.82
N GLY A 41 1.56 6.12 13.38
CA GLY A 41 0.29 5.43 13.59
C GLY A 41 -0.84 5.95 12.70
N GLN A 42 -0.55 6.81 11.72
CA GLN A 42 -1.55 7.27 10.75
C GLN A 42 -2.23 6.07 10.09
N LEU A 43 -3.56 6.14 9.95
CA LEU A 43 -4.37 5.05 9.44
C LEU A 43 -5.32 5.56 8.37
N ILE A 44 -5.17 5.02 7.17
CA ILE A 44 -5.96 5.34 5.99
C ILE A 44 -6.86 4.14 5.69
N ARG A 45 -8.15 4.40 5.47
CA ARG A 45 -9.14 3.41 5.06
C ARG A 45 -9.92 3.97 3.88
N LEU A 46 -9.90 3.26 2.76
CA LEU A 46 -10.58 3.69 1.54
C LEU A 46 -11.42 2.54 0.99
N TRP A 47 -12.67 2.84 0.64
CA TRP A 47 -13.54 1.95 -0.13
C TRP A 47 -13.35 2.14 -1.63
N SER A 48 -13.88 1.23 -2.44
CA SER A 48 -13.68 1.18 -3.90
C SER A 48 -14.11 2.46 -4.63
N ASP A 49 -15.16 3.13 -4.17
CA ASP A 49 -15.59 4.43 -4.69
C ASP A 49 -14.53 5.51 -4.45
N GLN A 50 -13.95 5.56 -3.25
CA GLN A 50 -12.88 6.51 -2.92
C GLN A 50 -11.57 6.17 -3.64
N LEU A 51 -11.26 4.87 -3.80
CA LEU A 51 -10.08 4.42 -4.55
C LEU A 51 -10.18 4.82 -6.03
N ALA A 52 -11.37 4.74 -6.63
CA ALA A 52 -11.59 5.10 -8.03
C ALA A 52 -11.36 6.59 -8.32
N GLU A 53 -11.42 7.45 -7.31
CA GLU A 53 -11.13 8.89 -7.45
C GLU A 53 -9.63 9.21 -7.44
N LEU A 54 -8.80 8.27 -6.97
CA LEU A 54 -7.36 8.48 -6.78
C LEU A 54 -6.54 8.02 -7.99
N ARG A 55 -5.71 8.91 -8.52
CA ARG A 55 -4.73 8.60 -9.58
C ARG A 55 -3.39 8.07 -9.06
N GLN A 56 -3.20 8.08 -7.75
CA GLN A 56 -1.97 7.67 -7.06
C GLN A 56 -2.32 7.22 -5.64
N PRO A 57 -1.49 6.36 -5.00
CA PRO A 57 -1.72 5.98 -3.61
C PRO A 57 -1.69 7.21 -2.69
N PRO A 58 -2.45 7.21 -1.58
CA PRO A 58 -2.52 8.34 -0.64
C PRO A 58 -1.29 8.42 0.31
N PHE A 59 -0.17 7.79 -0.08
CA PHE A 59 1.10 7.75 0.63
C PHE A 59 2.24 7.51 -0.38
N PRO A 60 3.49 7.90 -0.06
CA PRO A 60 4.61 7.67 -0.96
C PRO A 60 4.93 6.17 -1.08
N VAL A 61 5.37 5.80 -2.27
CA VAL A 61 5.80 4.44 -2.64
C VAL A 61 7.16 4.47 -3.35
N ASP A 62 7.91 5.55 -3.15
CA ASP A 62 9.26 5.75 -3.70
C ASP A 62 10.35 5.16 -2.77
N ALA A 63 11.61 5.23 -3.20
CA ALA A 63 12.76 4.67 -2.49
C ALA A 63 13.01 5.26 -1.08
N GLY A 64 12.36 6.38 -0.73
CA GLY A 64 12.38 6.94 0.62
C GLY A 64 11.38 6.28 1.57
N SER A 65 10.51 5.41 1.05
CA SER A 65 9.47 4.71 1.80
C SER A 65 9.70 3.20 1.84
N LEU A 66 9.28 2.54 2.91
CA LEU A 66 9.21 1.08 2.97
C LEU A 66 7.76 0.64 2.87
N PHE A 67 7.43 -0.05 1.79
CA PHE A 67 6.13 -0.68 1.62
C PHE A 67 6.16 -2.10 2.19
N VAL A 68 5.29 -2.39 3.15
CA VAL A 68 5.17 -3.68 3.83
C VAL A 68 3.83 -4.28 3.47
N ALA A 69 3.86 -5.50 2.91
CA ALA A 69 2.68 -6.26 2.56
C ALA A 69 2.85 -7.70 3.01
N TYR A 70 1.76 -8.34 3.44
CA TYR A 70 1.81 -9.75 3.83
C TYR A 70 1.94 -10.66 2.61
N TYR A 71 1.25 -10.34 1.51
CA TYR A 71 1.29 -11.12 0.28
C TYR A 71 1.45 -10.24 -0.96
N ALA A 72 2.60 -9.57 -1.06
CA ALA A 72 2.87 -8.46 -1.99
C ALA A 72 2.30 -8.59 -3.42
N SER A 73 2.28 -9.78 -4.04
CA SER A 73 1.67 -9.98 -5.35
C SER A 73 0.17 -9.61 -5.41
N ALA A 74 -0.56 -9.78 -4.31
CA ALA A 74 -1.96 -9.39 -4.19
C ALA A 74 -2.13 -7.87 -4.18
N GLU A 75 -1.37 -7.17 -3.34
CA GLU A 75 -1.44 -5.71 -3.25
C GLU A 75 -0.93 -5.07 -4.54
N PHE A 76 0.15 -5.60 -5.11
CA PHE A 76 0.70 -5.12 -6.38
C PHE A 76 -0.27 -5.31 -7.56
N GLY A 77 -1.03 -6.41 -7.56
CA GLY A 77 -2.12 -6.60 -8.53
C GLY A 77 -3.20 -5.51 -8.41
N CYS A 78 -3.53 -5.09 -7.18
CA CYS A 78 -4.45 -3.98 -6.95
C CYS A 78 -3.87 -2.64 -7.41
N PHE A 79 -2.59 -2.37 -7.14
CA PHE A 79 -1.90 -1.18 -7.64
C PHE A 79 -1.93 -1.09 -9.17
N LEU A 80 -1.65 -2.19 -9.87
CA LEU A 80 -1.75 -2.26 -11.33
C LEU A 80 -3.19 -2.00 -11.83
N SER A 81 -4.19 -2.57 -11.15
CA SER A 81 -5.61 -2.36 -11.48
C SER A 81 -6.04 -0.89 -11.36
N LEU A 82 -5.52 -0.19 -10.34
CA LEU A 82 -5.78 1.23 -10.10
C LEU A 82 -4.92 2.17 -10.95
N GLY A 83 -4.00 1.64 -11.76
CA GLY A 83 -3.06 2.44 -12.54
C GLY A 83 -2.06 3.23 -11.68
N TRP A 84 -1.80 2.77 -10.46
CA TRP A 84 -0.90 3.41 -9.52
C TRP A 84 0.57 3.04 -9.78
N PRO A 85 1.53 3.91 -9.42
CA PRO A 85 2.95 3.56 -9.45
C PRO A 85 3.25 2.40 -8.51
N MET A 86 4.05 1.44 -8.97
CA MET A 86 4.47 0.30 -8.16
C MET A 86 5.36 0.76 -6.99
N PRO A 87 5.21 0.16 -5.80
CA PRO A 87 6.19 0.33 -4.72
C PRO A 87 7.58 -0.16 -5.13
N VAL A 88 8.61 0.65 -4.84
CA VAL A 88 10.03 0.40 -5.20
C VAL A 88 10.97 0.43 -4.00
#